data_AF-A0A7Z9M0K7-F1
#
_entry.id   AF-A0A7Z9M0K7-F1
#
_cell.length_a   1.000
_cell.length_b   1.000
_cell.length_c   1.000
_cell.angle_alpha   90.00
_cell.angle_beta   90.00
_cell.angle_gamma   90.00
#
_symmetry.space_group_name_H-M   'P 1'
#
loop_
_entity.id
_entity.type
_entity.pdbx_description
1 polymer ?
#
loop_
_entity_poly.entity_id
_entity_poly.type
_entity_poly.pdbx_seq_one_letter_code
_entity_poly.pdbx_strand_id
1 'polypeptide(L)'
;MCMISAVLGACISTRQILLHIVPEPGNTGYGSAVMGMHLYTWALLIFMATILILGVVFLFDSQFESKEATAKTRSVPALGTAAFWLAFGVTAANVCTTFLECGFKQCPDNPTSYLML
;
A
#
# COMPACT_ATOMS: atom_id res chain seq x y z
N MET A 1 -9.31 1.22 -11.45
CA MET A 1 -8.38 0.36 -10.68
C MET A 1 -7.77 1.09 -9.48
N CYS A 2 -7.20 2.29 -9.64
CA CYS A 2 -6.58 3.04 -8.52
C CYS A 2 -7.50 3.23 -7.29
N MET A 3 -8.78 3.56 -7.50
CA MET A 3 -9.74 3.71 -6.39
C MET A 3 -9.94 2.40 -5.61
N ILE A 4 -10.16 1.28 -6.32
CA ILE A 4 -10.36 -0.04 -5.70
C ILE A 4 -9.10 -0.46 -4.92
N SER A 5 -7.92 -0.29 -5.52
CA SER A 5 -6.65 -0.59 -4.87
C SER A 5 -6.42 0.27 -3.62
N ALA A 6 -6.78 1.56 -3.66
CA ALA A 6 -6.63 2.45 -2.51
C ALA A 6 -7.58 2.07 -1.36
N VAL A 7 -8.82 1.71 -1.66
CA VAL A 7 -9.79 1.22 -0.65
C VAL A 7 -9.29 -0.08 -0.02
N LEU A 8 -8.85 -1.05 -0.81
CA LEU A 8 -8.29 -2.30 -0.29
C LEU A 8 -7.06 -2.05 0.59
N GLY A 9 -6.15 -1.17 0.16
CA GLY A 9 -4.98 -0.78 0.94
C GLY A 9 -5.34 -0.10 2.26
N ALA A 10 -6.36 0.76 2.28
CA ALA A 10 -6.88 1.37 3.49
C ALA A 10 -7.47 0.33 4.46
N CYS A 11 -8.24 -0.65 3.95
CA CYS A 11 -8.78 -1.73 4.77
C CYS A 11 -7.67 -2.57 5.43
N ILE A 12 -6.64 -2.96 4.67
CA ILE A 12 -5.52 -3.76 5.18
C ILE A 12 -4.73 -2.98 6.24
N SER A 13 -4.45 -1.70 5.97
CA SER A 13 -3.74 -0.83 6.91
C SER A 13 -4.55 -0.63 8.21
N THR A 14 -5.86 -0.46 8.08
CA THR A 14 -6.77 -0.32 9.24
C THR A 14 -6.79 -1.58 10.09
N ARG A 15 -6.84 -2.78 9.47
CA ARG A 15 -6.71 -4.05 10.21
C ARG A 15 -5.44 -4.08 11.05
N GLN A 16 -4.30 -3.69 10.47
CA GLN A 16 -3.02 -3.68 11.18
C GLN A 16 -3.01 -2.69 12.35
N ILE A 17 -3.59 -1.49 12.18
CA ILE A 17 -3.77 -0.55 13.29
C ILE A 17 -4.63 -1.16 14.39
N LEU A 18 -5.76 -1.78 14.04
CA LEU A 18 -6.69 -2.39 14.99
C LEU A 18 -6.07 -3.55 15.77
N LEU A 19 -5.10 -4.27 15.21
CA LEU A 19 -4.38 -5.33 15.91
C LEU A 19 -3.45 -4.79 17.00
N HIS A 20 -2.91 -3.58 16.84
CA HIS A 20 -1.95 -2.97 17.77
C HIS A 20 -2.54 -1.80 18.57
N ILE A 21 -3.84 -1.53 18.46
CA ILE A 21 -4.49 -0.42 19.18
C ILE A 21 -4.75 -0.74 20.65
N VAL A 22 -4.93 -2.01 20.97
CA VAL A 22 -5.09 -2.47 22.35
C VAL A 22 -3.70 -2.61 22.96
N PRO A 23 -3.37 -1.88 24.05
CA PRO A 23 -2.05 -1.96 24.65
C PRO A 23 -1.88 -3.30 25.38
N GLU A 24 -1.11 -4.19 24.78
CA GLU A 24 -0.61 -5.40 25.43
C GLU A 24 0.77 -5.12 26.06
N PRO A 25 1.08 -5.67 27.25
CA PRO A 25 2.37 -5.48 27.90
C PRO A 25 3.53 -5.91 26.99
N GLY A 26 4.37 -4.97 26.57
CA GLY A 26 5.53 -5.23 25.72
C GLY A 26 5.28 -5.21 24.20
N ASN A 27 4.04 -4.95 23.76
CA ASN A 27 3.72 -4.85 22.34
C ASN A 27 3.74 -3.37 21.91
N THR A 28 4.87 -2.91 21.38
CA THR A 28 5.02 -1.54 20.85
C THR A 28 4.60 -1.42 19.39
N GLY A 29 3.89 -2.40 18.82
CA GLY A 29 3.55 -2.45 17.40
C GLY A 29 4.64 -3.12 16.54
N TYR A 30 4.24 -3.60 15.37
CA TYR A 30 5.15 -4.25 14.42
C TYR A 30 5.99 -3.22 13.63
N GLY A 31 7.29 -3.48 13.51
CA GLY A 31 8.25 -2.64 12.79
C GLY A 31 8.70 -1.38 13.54
N SER A 32 9.73 -0.71 13.03
CA SER A 32 10.23 0.54 13.62
C SER A 32 9.31 1.71 13.31
N ALA A 33 9.10 2.58 14.31
CA ALA A 33 8.34 3.81 14.13
C ALA A 33 9.19 4.85 13.38
N VAL A 34 8.60 5.44 12.34
CA VAL A 34 9.17 6.56 11.59
C VAL A 34 8.42 7.81 11.99
N MET A 35 9.14 8.81 12.53
CA MET A 35 8.55 10.02 13.11
C MET A 35 7.48 9.73 14.19
N GLY A 36 7.70 8.68 14.99
CA GLY A 36 6.78 8.29 16.06
C GLY A 36 5.52 7.54 15.60
N MET A 37 5.38 7.23 14.31
CA MET A 37 4.28 6.42 13.78
C MET A 37 4.79 5.19 13.03
N HIS A 38 4.09 4.07 13.14
CA HIS A 38 4.44 2.85 12.40
C HIS A 38 4.08 2.98 10.91
N LEU A 39 4.73 2.17 10.07
CA LEU A 39 4.53 2.19 8.62
C LEU A 39 3.09 1.88 8.20
N TYR A 40 2.37 1.05 8.96
CA TYR A 40 0.95 0.77 8.68
C TYR A 40 0.05 2.00 8.89
N THR A 41 0.41 2.92 9.79
CA THR A 41 -0.31 4.19 9.98
C THR A 41 -0.02 5.16 8.83
N TRP A 42 1.24 5.23 8.40
CA TRP A 42 1.63 5.98 7.21
C TRP A 42 0.93 5.49 5.95
N ALA A 43 0.83 4.17 5.77
CA ALA A 43 0.11 3.56 4.65
C ALA A 43 -1.36 4.01 4.63
N LEU A 44 -2.05 3.99 5.78
CA LEU A 44 -3.44 4.46 5.86
C LEU A 44 -3.58 5.92 5.43
N LEU A 45 -2.69 6.81 5.90
CA LEU A 45 -2.71 8.23 5.52
C LEU A 45 -2.55 8.44 4.02
N ILE A 46 -1.62 7.71 3.39
CA ILE A 46 -1.38 7.79 1.95
C ILE A 46 -2.59 7.27 1.16
N PHE A 47 -3.21 6.17 1.58
CA PHE A 47 -4.42 5.66 0.92
C PHE A 47 -5.61 6.61 1.07
N MET A 48 -5.82 7.20 2.25
CA MET A 48 -6.87 8.20 2.47
C MET A 48 -6.65 9.45 1.63
N ALA A 49 -5.42 9.96 1.56
CA ALA A 49 -5.06 11.08 0.68
C ALA A 49 -5.31 10.73 -0.80
N THR A 50 -4.97 9.52 -1.22
CA THR A 50 -5.21 9.05 -2.59
C THR A 50 -6.70 9.01 -2.93
N ILE A 51 -7.53 8.48 -2.04
CA ILE A 51 -9.00 8.44 -2.21
C ILE A 51 -9.56 9.86 -2.31
N LEU A 52 -9.11 10.77 -1.44
CA LEU A 52 -9.56 12.16 -1.45
C LEU A 52 -9.17 12.88 -2.75
N ILE A 53 -7.93 12.72 -3.20
CA ILE A 53 -7.46 13.31 -4.47
C ILE A 53 -8.28 12.74 -5.64
N LEU A 54 -8.48 11.42 -5.71
CA LEU A 54 -9.28 10.80 -6.76
C LEU A 54 -10.74 11.29 -6.73
N GLY A 55 -11.31 11.44 -5.52
CA GLY A 55 -12.64 12.00 -5.33
C GLY A 55 -12.75 13.44 -5.83
N VAL A 56 -11.79 14.29 -5.49
CA VAL A 56 -11.73 15.68 -5.98
C VAL A 56 -11.57 15.72 -7.50
N VAL A 57 -10.69 14.90 -8.07
CA VAL A 57 -10.52 14.81 -9.53
C VAL A 57 -11.86 14.43 -10.19
N PHE A 58 -12.61 13.49 -9.61
CA PHE A 58 -13.92 13.05 -10.13
C PHE A 58 -15.01 14.13 -10.11
N LEU A 59 -14.83 15.23 -9.36
CA LEU A 59 -15.78 16.35 -9.35
C LEU A 59 -15.65 17.28 -10.57
N PHE A 60 -14.58 17.17 -11.36
CA PHE A 60 -14.37 18.04 -12.52
C PHE A 60 -14.97 17.46 -13.81
N ASP A 61 -16.00 18.09 -14.35
CA ASP A 61 -16.70 17.60 -15.56
C ASP A 61 -15.80 17.47 -16.81
N SER A 62 -14.74 18.29 -16.89
CA SER A 62 -13.78 18.31 -18.01
C SER A 62 -13.03 16.97 -18.24
N GLN A 63 -13.15 16.01 -17.32
CA GLN A 63 -12.58 14.67 -17.49
C GLN A 63 -13.47 13.73 -18.32
N PHE A 64 -14.76 14.03 -18.42
CA PHE A 64 -15.74 13.26 -19.21
C PHE A 64 -15.94 13.84 -20.61
N GLU A 65 -15.41 15.04 -20.88
CA GLU A 65 -15.38 15.59 -22.23
C GLU A 65 -14.55 14.68 -23.14
N SER A 66 -15.16 14.22 -24.23
CA SER A 66 -14.49 13.49 -25.29
C SER A 66 -13.50 14.42 -25.99
N LYS A 67 -12.27 14.52 -25.48
CA LYS A 67 -11.19 15.14 -26.23
C LYS A 67 -10.96 14.30 -27.48
N GLU A 68 -11.26 14.87 -28.66
CA GLU A 68 -10.77 14.32 -29.92
C GLU A 68 -9.26 14.08 -29.77
N ALA A 69 -8.89 12.81 -29.75
CA ALA A 69 -7.61 12.36 -29.29
C ALA A 69 -6.53 12.70 -30.33
N THR A 70 -6.00 13.92 -30.29
CA THR A 70 -4.58 14.08 -30.58
C THR A 70 -3.86 13.48 -29.39
N ALA A 71 -3.72 12.16 -29.39
CA ALA A 71 -2.98 11.39 -28.40
C ALA A 71 -1.51 11.77 -28.51
N LYS A 72 -1.14 12.92 -27.94
CA LYS A 72 0.25 13.25 -27.67
C LYS A 72 0.69 12.17 -26.70
N THR A 73 1.49 11.22 -27.17
CA THR A 73 2.15 10.22 -26.35
C THR A 73 2.94 10.97 -25.29
N ARG A 74 2.35 11.10 -24.11
CA ARG A 74 3.03 11.71 -22.97
C ARG A 74 4.11 10.71 -22.60
N SER A 75 5.35 11.03 -22.98
CA SER A 75 6.51 10.23 -22.61
C SER A 75 6.49 10.02 -21.11
N VAL A 76 6.43 8.76 -20.68
CA VAL A 76 6.51 8.42 -19.27
C VAL A 76 7.93 8.76 -18.83
N PRO A 77 8.11 9.66 -17.84
CA PRO A 77 9.45 10.01 -17.39
C PRO A 77 10.18 8.74 -16.91
N ALA A 78 11.44 8.58 -17.31
CA ALA A 78 12.25 7.39 -16.99
C ALA A 78 12.26 7.08 -15.49
N LEU A 79 12.18 8.12 -14.64
CA LEU A 79 12.06 8.00 -13.20
C LEU A 79 10.79 7.25 -12.76
N GLY A 80 9.65 7.51 -13.41
CA GLY A 80 8.39 6.84 -13.11
C GLY A 80 8.44 5.36 -13.44
N THR A 81 9.02 5.02 -14.60
CA THR A 81 9.23 3.62 -15.01
C THR A 81 10.19 2.90 -14.06
N ALA A 82 11.29 3.55 -13.65
CA ALA A 82 12.23 2.99 -12.70
C ALA A 82 11.60 2.76 -11.32
N ALA A 83 10.85 3.74 -10.80
CA ALA A 83 10.15 3.61 -9.52
C ALA A 83 9.11 2.48 -9.55
N PHE A 84 8.38 2.32 -10.65
CA PHE A 84 7.44 1.21 -10.84
C PHE A 84 8.15 -0.14 -10.77
N TRP A 85 9.22 -0.35 -11.54
CA TRP A 85 9.94 -1.61 -11.55
C TRP A 85 10.58 -1.94 -10.20
N LEU A 86 11.10 -0.94 -9.50
CA LEU A 86 11.63 -1.10 -8.15
C LEU A 86 10.53 -1.53 -7.18
N ALA A 87 9.40 -0.81 -7.15
CA ALA A 87 8.28 -1.13 -6.27
C ALA A 87 7.70 -2.52 -6.57
N PHE A 88 7.57 -2.86 -7.86
CA PHE A 88 7.15 -4.19 -8.29
C PHE A 88 8.13 -5.28 -7.83
N GLY A 89 9.43 -5.08 -8.03
CA GLY A 89 10.46 -6.03 -7.62
C GLY A 89 10.48 -6.26 -6.10
N VAL A 90 10.39 -5.19 -5.31
CA VAL A 90 10.29 -5.29 -3.84
C VAL A 90 9.03 -6.04 -3.43
N THR A 91 7.88 -5.72 -4.05
CA THR A 91 6.60 -6.39 -3.74
C THR A 91 6.68 -7.88 -4.08
N ALA A 92 7.21 -8.23 -5.25
CA ALA A 92 7.38 -9.62 -5.67
C ALA A 92 8.31 -10.38 -4.72
N ALA A 93 9.43 -9.78 -4.30
CA ALA A 93 10.33 -10.37 -3.32
C ALA A 93 9.62 -10.63 -1.99
N ASN A 94 8.84 -9.67 -1.47
CA ASN A 94 8.06 -9.83 -0.25
C ASN A 94 7.02 -10.96 -0.36
N VAL A 95 6.34 -11.08 -1.50
CA VAL A 95 5.39 -12.18 -1.75
C VAL A 95 6.12 -13.52 -1.74
N CYS A 96 7.26 -13.63 -2.44
CA CYS A 96 8.05 -14.86 -2.46
C CYS A 96 8.55 -15.25 -1.06
N THR A 97 9.09 -14.32 -0.28
CA THR A 97 9.58 -14.61 1.07
C THR A 97 8.44 -15.01 2.01
N THR A 98 7.31 -14.29 1.96
CA THR A 98 6.12 -14.63 2.76
C THR A 98 5.60 -16.03 2.44
N PHE A 99 5.61 -16.40 1.15
CA PHE A 99 5.23 -17.75 0.72
C PHE A 99 6.22 -18.82 1.20
N LEU A 100 7.52 -18.53 1.19
CA LEU A 100 8.53 -19.44 1.75
C LEU A 100 8.43 -19.57 3.27
N GLU A 101 7.97 -18.54 3.97
CA GLU A 101 7.84 -18.57 5.42
C GLU A 101 6.58 -19.32 5.90
N CYS A 102 5.44 -19.07 5.25
CA CYS A 102 4.13 -19.51 5.76
C CYS A 102 3.37 -20.45 4.80
N GLY A 103 3.93 -20.70 3.62
CA GLY A 103 3.27 -21.48 2.56
C GLY A 103 1.94 -20.87 2.17
N PHE A 104 0.90 -21.70 2.13
CA PHE A 104 -0.49 -21.28 1.86
C PHE A 104 -1.27 -20.89 3.12
N LYS A 105 -0.64 -20.86 4.29
CA LYS A 105 -1.29 -20.44 5.55
C LYS A 105 -1.01 -18.96 5.83
N GLN A 106 -1.86 -18.35 6.65
CA GLN A 106 -1.62 -16.99 7.11
C GLN A 106 -0.42 -16.96 8.07
N CYS A 107 0.56 -16.09 7.80
CA CYS A 107 1.65 -15.84 8.74
C CYS A 107 1.12 -15.29 10.07
N PRO A 108 1.76 -15.62 11.20
CA PRO A 108 1.45 -14.96 12.46
C PRO A 108 1.69 -13.44 12.33
N ASP A 109 0.74 -12.64 12.83
CA ASP A 109 0.80 -11.17 12.74
C ASP A 109 2.01 -10.58 13.54
N ASN A 110 2.54 -11.31 14.53
CA ASN A 110 3.77 -10.97 15.24
C ASN A 110 4.69 -12.21 15.39
N PRO A 111 5.65 -12.44 14.46
CA PRO A 111 6.52 -13.60 14.51
C PRO A 111 7.61 -13.43 15.59
N THR A 112 7.66 -14.36 16.54
CA THR A 112 8.78 -14.49 17.48
C THR A 112 9.93 -15.34 16.91
N SER A 113 9.70 -15.99 15.77
CA SER A 113 10.67 -16.81 15.03
C SER A 113 10.26 -16.88 13.56
N TYR A 114 11.24 -16.89 12.64
CA TYR A 114 11.00 -17.20 11.23
C TYR A 114 10.73 -18.69 11.09
N LEU A 115 9.48 -19.06 10.76
CA LEU A 115 9.23 -20.38 10.19
C LEU A 115 9.72 -20.28 8.75
N MET A 116 10.81 -20.95 8.42
CA MET A 116 11.10 -21.27 7.03
C MET A 116 10.47 -22.65 6.81
N LEU A 117 9.76 -22.83 5.70
CA LEU A 117 9.24 -24.14 5.31
C LEU A 117 10.31 -25.24 5.44
#